data_AF-A0A2E9LG33-F1
#
_entry.id   AF-A0A2E9LG33-F1
#
_cell.length_a   1.000
_cell.length_b   1.000
_cell.length_c   1.000
_cell.angle_alpha   90.00
_cell.angle_beta   90.00
_cell.angle_gamma   90.00
#
_symmetry.space_group_name_H-M   'P 1'
#
loop_
_entity.id
_entity.type
_entity.pdbx_description
1 polymer ?
#
loop_
_entity_poly.entity_id
_entity_poly.type
_entity_poly.pdbx_seq_one_letter_code
_entity_poly.pdbx_strand_id
1 'polypeptide(L)'
;MDKQKKELTFMSKTAKKKTETTSATTTTEQVTTATTTEPQTTTAEEVIEVEWEEVQHIHEFRNKIVDLENYFSNMCLTYEKNKANIMTQIVYGQNDLYNMAQSLQKSKNIDEGLTYELKLPTSTGEKGYFLRKDD
;
A
#
# COMPACT_ATOMS: atom_id res chain seq x y z
N MET A 1 -48.43 -9.83 -11.89
CA MET A 1 -47.50 -8.90 -11.20
C MET A 1 -46.69 -8.21 -12.29
N ASP A 2 -47.25 -7.33 -13.10
CA ASP A 2 -47.71 -5.96 -12.82
C ASP A 2 -46.61 -5.01 -12.28
N LYS A 3 -46.25 -4.07 -13.17
CA LYS A 3 -45.82 -2.67 -12.99
C LYS A 3 -44.34 -2.27 -12.92
N GLN A 4 -43.92 -1.73 -14.09
CA GLN A 4 -43.40 -0.36 -14.32
C GLN A 4 -42.01 0.03 -13.80
N LYS A 5 -41.04 0.07 -14.73
CA LYS A 5 -39.97 1.09 -14.72
C LYS A 5 -40.47 2.33 -15.45
N LYS A 6 -40.63 3.45 -14.74
CA LYS A 6 -40.86 4.78 -15.32
C LYS A 6 -39.53 5.52 -15.44
N GLU A 7 -39.27 6.04 -16.63
CA GLU A 7 -38.36 7.16 -16.87
C GLU A 7 -38.77 8.39 -16.05
N LEU A 8 -37.80 9.23 -15.69
CA LEU A 8 -38.03 10.66 -15.52
C LEU A 8 -36.80 11.46 -15.95
N THR A 9 -36.86 11.88 -17.21
CA THR A 9 -36.26 13.09 -17.76
C THR A 9 -36.61 14.30 -16.90
N PHE A 10 -35.65 15.18 -16.62
CA PHE A 10 -35.95 16.57 -16.31
C PHE A 10 -34.99 17.52 -17.04
N MET A 11 -35.55 18.27 -17.99
CA MET A 11 -35.05 19.57 -18.44
C MET A 11 -35.78 20.68 -17.67
N SER A 12 -35.08 21.75 -17.30
CA SER A 12 -35.63 23.11 -17.15
C SER A 12 -34.45 24.10 -17.13
N LYS A 13 -34.23 24.98 -18.13
CA LYS A 13 -34.92 26.23 -18.55
C LYS A 13 -34.98 27.37 -17.50
N THR A 14 -34.14 28.39 -17.77
CA THR A 14 -34.38 29.86 -17.77
C THR A 14 -34.87 30.63 -16.53
N ALA A 15 -34.15 31.71 -16.17
CA ALA A 15 -34.64 33.10 -15.98
C ALA A 15 -33.43 34.00 -15.61
N LYS A 16 -32.93 34.94 -16.44
CA LYS A 16 -33.37 36.33 -16.73
C LYS A 16 -33.68 37.24 -15.51
N LYS A 17 -32.81 38.26 -15.38
CA LYS A 17 -33.13 39.71 -15.26
C LYS A 17 -33.32 40.34 -13.87
N LYS A 18 -32.41 41.25 -13.51
CA LYS A 18 -32.59 42.66 -13.05
C LYS A 18 -31.20 43.19 -12.63
N THR A 19 -30.56 44.15 -13.30
CA THR A 19 -30.82 45.60 -13.42
C THR A 19 -31.03 46.31 -12.07
N GLU A 20 -30.07 47.17 -11.70
CA GLU A 20 -30.19 48.58 -11.26
C GLU A 20 -29.04 48.94 -10.28
N THR A 21 -28.13 49.85 -10.68
CA THR A 21 -28.07 51.28 -10.26
C THR A 21 -27.43 51.39 -8.87
N THR A 22 -26.34 52.10 -8.59
CA THR A 22 -26.11 53.52 -8.83
C THR A 22 -24.67 53.89 -8.42
N SER A 23 -24.01 54.66 -9.29
CA SER A 23 -23.09 55.78 -9.08
C SER A 23 -22.32 55.95 -7.76
N ALA A 24 -21.00 56.12 -7.89
CA ALA A 24 -20.31 57.31 -7.37
C ALA A 24 -19.05 57.63 -8.20
N THR A 25 -19.20 58.63 -9.07
CA THR A 25 -18.18 59.50 -9.69
C THR A 25 -17.30 60.13 -8.59
N THR A 26 -15.99 60.32 -8.73
CA THR A 26 -15.34 61.58 -9.17
C THR A 26 -13.81 61.46 -8.94
N THR A 27 -13.01 61.35 -10.01
CA THR A 27 -12.03 62.35 -10.52
C THR A 27 -10.86 62.73 -9.59
N THR A 28 -9.63 62.38 -9.98
CA THR A 28 -8.49 63.33 -10.01
C THR A 28 -7.47 62.88 -11.09
N GLU A 29 -6.99 63.86 -11.86
CA GLU A 29 -6.15 63.75 -13.06
C GLU A 29 -4.65 63.48 -12.79
N GLN A 30 -4.04 62.76 -13.75
CA GLN A 30 -2.70 62.87 -14.34
C GLN A 30 -1.49 63.32 -13.49
N VAL A 31 -0.40 62.52 -13.53
CA VAL A 31 0.92 62.97 -14.05
C VAL A 31 1.68 61.76 -14.63
N THR A 32 1.97 61.85 -15.93
CA THR A 32 2.92 61.00 -16.65
C THR A 32 4.34 61.44 -16.31
N THR A 33 5.16 60.52 -15.81
CA THR A 33 6.63 60.63 -15.91
C THR A 33 7.17 59.29 -16.38
N ALA A 34 7.59 59.25 -17.65
CA ALA A 34 8.33 58.13 -18.19
C ALA A 34 9.77 58.20 -17.66
N THR A 35 10.22 57.13 -17.02
CA THR A 35 11.64 56.82 -16.88
C THR A 35 11.79 55.34 -17.18
N THR A 36 12.29 55.04 -18.37
CA THR A 36 12.69 53.70 -18.79
C THR A 36 14.04 53.39 -18.18
N THR A 37 14.07 52.44 -17.24
CA THR A 37 15.29 51.68 -16.90
C THR A 37 14.87 50.24 -16.59
N GLU A 38 15.24 49.33 -17.49
CA GLU A 38 15.39 47.86 -17.40
C GLU A 38 14.37 47.02 -16.59
N PRO A 39 13.72 46.00 -17.20
CA PRO A 39 13.03 44.97 -16.43
C PRO A 39 14.06 44.04 -15.78
N GLN A 40 14.40 44.29 -14.51
CA GLN A 40 14.89 43.24 -13.65
C GLN A 40 13.74 42.25 -13.42
N THR A 41 13.71 41.18 -14.21
CA THR A 41 12.89 40.00 -13.93
C THR A 41 13.52 39.25 -12.75
N THR A 42 13.42 39.83 -11.55
CA THR A 42 13.28 38.98 -10.38
C THR A 42 11.94 38.30 -10.57
N THR A 43 11.93 37.01 -10.90
CA THR A 43 10.72 36.18 -10.74
C THR A 43 10.42 36.17 -9.25
N ALA A 44 9.73 37.21 -8.79
CA ALA A 44 9.06 37.19 -7.50
C ALA A 44 8.15 35.97 -7.56
N GLU A 45 8.33 35.03 -6.64
CA GLU A 45 7.41 33.92 -6.49
C GLU A 45 6.02 34.53 -6.33
N GLU A 46 5.18 34.39 -7.35
CA GLU A 46 3.80 34.84 -7.32
C GLU A 46 3.07 33.89 -6.36
N VAL A 47 2.89 34.34 -5.12
CA VAL A 47 2.16 33.61 -4.10
C VAL A 47 0.68 33.92 -4.27
N ILE A 48 -0.09 32.92 -4.69
CA ILE A 48 -1.54 32.99 -4.77
C ILE A 48 -2.11 32.28 -3.55
N GLU A 49 -2.80 33.04 -2.70
CA GLU A 49 -3.52 32.50 -1.56
C GLU A 49 -4.81 31.83 -2.05
N VAL A 50 -5.08 30.62 -1.54
CA VAL A 50 -6.24 29.81 -1.90
C VAL A 50 -6.98 29.49 -0.61
N GLU A 51 -8.31 29.64 -0.63
CA GLU A 51 -9.13 29.38 0.55
C GLU A 51 -9.16 27.89 0.90
N TRP A 52 -9.31 27.58 2.18
CA TRP A 52 -9.25 26.20 2.66
C TRP A 52 -10.30 25.30 1.99
N GLU A 53 -11.52 25.83 1.80
CA GLU A 53 -12.64 25.12 1.20
C GLU A 53 -12.33 24.63 -0.22
N GLU A 54 -11.46 25.33 -0.95
CA GLU A 54 -11.07 24.98 -2.32
C GLU A 54 -10.01 23.87 -2.34
N VAL A 55 -9.15 23.80 -1.33
CA VAL A 55 -8.07 22.79 -1.22
C VAL A 55 -8.43 21.59 -0.34
N GLN A 56 -9.50 21.68 0.44
CA GLN A 56 -9.89 20.68 1.43
C GLN A 56 -9.91 19.26 0.84
N HIS A 57 -10.58 19.08 -0.31
CA HIS A 57 -10.69 17.76 -0.94
C HIS A 57 -9.35 17.19 -1.39
N ILE A 58 -8.45 18.04 -1.89
CA ILE A 58 -7.10 17.64 -2.31
C ILE A 58 -6.29 17.23 -1.09
N HIS A 59 -6.38 18.00 -0.01
CA HIS A 59 -5.68 17.71 1.25
C HIS A 59 -6.18 16.41 1.89
N GLU A 60 -7.50 16.21 1.98
CA GLU A 60 -8.09 14.97 2.50
C GLU A 60 -7.71 13.75 1.65
N PHE A 61 -7.70 13.89 0.33
CA PHE A 61 -7.29 12.80 -0.55
C PHE A 61 -5.80 12.46 -0.39
N ARG A 62 -4.93 13.48 -0.27
CA ARG A 62 -3.51 13.29 0.06
C ARG A 62 -3.35 12.51 1.36
N ASN A 63 -4.10 12.86 2.40
CA ASN A 63 -4.03 12.16 3.69
C ASN A 63 -4.46 10.69 3.55
N LYS A 64 -5.51 10.40 2.77
CA LYS A 64 -5.91 9.01 2.48
C LYS A 64 -4.81 8.22 1.76
N ILE A 65 -4.06 8.84 0.85
CA ILE A 65 -2.92 8.18 0.21
C ILE A 65 -1.85 7.84 1.25
N VAL A 66 -1.49 8.79 2.11
CA VAL A 66 -0.50 8.58 3.18
C VAL A 66 -0.96 7.45 4.13
N ASP A 67 -2.25 7.41 4.48
CA ASP A 67 -2.80 6.34 5.32
C ASP A 67 -2.70 4.97 4.64
N LEU A 68 -2.95 4.90 3.33
CA LEU A 68 -2.80 3.66 2.55
C LEU A 68 -1.34 3.21 2.45
N GLU A 69 -0.41 4.14 2.24
CA GLU A 69 1.04 3.86 2.22
C GLU A 69 1.52 3.31 3.57
N ASN A 70 1.06 3.92 4.66
CA ASN A 70 1.35 3.46 6.02
C ASN A 70 0.77 2.07 6.28
N TYR A 71 -0.48 1.84 5.88
CA TYR A 71 -1.12 0.54 5.99
C TYR A 71 -0.35 -0.53 5.21
N PHE A 72 0.00 -0.24 3.96
CA PHE A 72 0.76 -1.16 3.10
C PHE A 72 2.13 -1.49 3.71
N SER A 73 2.86 -0.48 4.20
CA SER A 73 4.15 -0.66 4.86
C SER A 73 4.05 -1.58 6.08
N ASN A 74 3.03 -1.38 6.92
CA ASN A 74 2.78 -2.22 8.09
C ASN A 74 2.40 -3.67 7.70
N MET A 75 1.61 -3.83 6.65
CA MET A 75 1.25 -5.15 6.12
C MET A 75 2.50 -5.91 5.65
N CYS A 76 3.36 -5.28 4.87
CA CYS A 76 4.63 -5.86 4.40
C CYS A 76 5.54 -6.25 5.56
N LEU A 77 5.68 -5.37 6.56
CA LEU A 77 6.48 -5.67 7.76
C LEU A 77 5.95 -6.89 8.51
N THR A 78 4.63 -6.97 8.67
CA THR A 78 3.97 -8.11 9.35
C THR A 78 4.17 -9.40 8.57
N TYR A 79 4.03 -9.35 7.24
CA TYR A 79 4.28 -10.50 6.38
C TYR A 79 5.71 -11.03 6.52
N GLU A 80 6.71 -10.15 6.44
CA GLU A 80 8.11 -10.58 6.56
C GLU A 80 8.43 -11.13 7.95
N LYS A 81 7.87 -10.57 9.03
CA LYS A 81 7.98 -11.15 10.38
C LYS A 81 7.41 -12.56 10.45
N ASN A 82 6.21 -12.76 9.90
CA ASN A 82 5.57 -14.07 9.90
C ASN A 82 6.34 -15.09 9.06
N LYS A 83 6.82 -14.69 7.89
CA LYS A 83 7.67 -15.50 7.03
C LYS A 83 8.95 -15.93 7.73
N ALA A 84 9.65 -15.01 8.39
CA ALA A 84 10.86 -15.32 9.15
C ALA A 84 10.59 -16.31 10.29
N ASN A 85 9.47 -16.15 11.01
CA ASN A 85 9.04 -17.08 12.05
C ASN A 85 8.78 -18.49 11.49
N ILE A 86 8.03 -18.60 10.38
CA ILE A 86 7.76 -19.89 9.73
C ILE A 86 9.06 -20.55 9.26
N MET A 87 9.96 -19.80 8.63
CA MET A 87 11.26 -20.33 8.19
C MET A 87 12.08 -20.84 9.37
N THR A 88 12.04 -20.13 10.50
CA THR A 88 12.71 -20.55 11.74
C THR A 88 12.13 -21.87 12.26
N GLN A 89 10.80 -22.01 12.27
CA GLN A 89 10.13 -23.25 12.68
C GLN A 89 10.46 -24.42 11.75
N ILE A 90 10.56 -24.19 10.43
CA ILE A 90 10.98 -25.23 9.47
C ILE A 90 12.39 -25.71 9.81
N VAL A 91 13.34 -24.80 10.07
CA VAL A 91 14.72 -25.16 10.42
C VAL A 91 14.76 -25.95 11.73
N TYR A 92 14.04 -25.52 12.76
CA TYR A 92 13.96 -26.27 14.01
C TYR A 92 13.33 -27.66 13.81
N GLY A 93 12.22 -27.74 13.07
CA GLY A 93 11.57 -29.01 12.75
C GLY A 93 12.47 -29.97 11.96
N GLN A 94 13.30 -29.47 11.05
CA GLN A 94 14.30 -30.26 10.33
C GLN A 94 15.38 -30.80 11.28
N ASN A 95 15.92 -29.93 12.15
CA ASN A 95 16.91 -30.36 13.13
C ASN A 95 16.35 -31.42 14.09
N ASP A 96 15.12 -31.23 14.56
CA ASP A 96 14.42 -32.19 15.40
C ASP A 96 14.19 -33.52 14.67
N LEU A 97 13.84 -33.49 13.38
CA LEU A 97 13.70 -34.69 12.55
C LEU A 97 15.03 -35.47 12.49
N TYR A 98 16.15 -34.79 12.24
CA TYR A 98 17.47 -35.43 12.21
C TYR A 98 17.85 -36.00 13.57
N ASN A 99 17.61 -35.27 14.65
CA ASN A 99 17.86 -35.73 16.02
C ASN A 99 17.03 -36.97 16.36
N MET A 100 15.75 -36.99 15.96
CA MET A 100 14.87 -38.14 16.12
C MET A 100 15.35 -39.34 15.30
N ALA A 101 15.75 -39.13 14.05
CA ALA A 101 16.29 -40.19 13.19
C ALA A 101 17.58 -40.80 13.77
N GLN A 102 18.49 -39.97 14.28
CA GLN A 102 19.72 -40.42 14.91
C GLN A 102 19.46 -41.17 16.22
N SER A 103 18.51 -40.68 17.03
CA SER A 103 18.07 -41.37 18.25
C SER A 103 17.45 -42.74 17.92
N LEU A 104 16.66 -42.81 16.85
CA LEU A 104 16.07 -44.06 16.37
C LEU A 104 17.16 -45.04 15.90
N GLN A 105 18.16 -44.56 15.14
CA GLN A 105 19.31 -45.38 14.71
C GLN A 105 20.01 -46.03 15.92
N LYS A 106 20.31 -45.22 16.95
CA LYS A 106 20.90 -45.71 18.21
C LYS A 106 20.00 -46.73 18.91
N SER A 107 18.70 -46.47 19.00
CA SER A 107 17.74 -47.39 19.63
C SER A 107 17.64 -48.75 18.92
N LYS A 108 18.00 -48.80 17.63
CA LYS A 108 18.00 -50.01 16.80
C LYS A 108 19.36 -50.68 16.74
N ASN A 109 20.36 -50.17 17.48
CA ASN A 109 21.74 -50.66 17.48
C ASN A 109 22.32 -50.81 16.06
N ILE A 110 21.97 -49.87 15.18
CA ILE A 110 22.55 -49.82 13.83
C ILE A 110 24.00 -49.35 13.96
N ASP A 111 24.90 -50.00 13.24
CA ASP A 111 26.33 -49.66 13.24
C ASP A 111 26.56 -48.22 12.78
N GLU A 112 27.23 -47.42 13.61
CA GLU A 112 27.57 -46.02 13.32
C GLU A 112 28.75 -45.90 12.35
N GLY A 113 29.53 -46.98 12.16
CA GLY A 113 30.65 -47.02 11.21
C GLY A 113 30.24 -47.23 9.76
N LEU A 114 28.95 -47.43 9.48
CA LEU A 114 28.39 -47.66 8.15
C LEU A 114 27.35 -46.59 7.79
N THR A 115 27.27 -46.24 6.51
CA THR A 115 26.30 -45.24 6.02
C THR A 115 24.94 -45.87 5.80
N TYR A 116 23.90 -45.32 6.42
CA TYR A 116 22.51 -45.71 6.23
C TYR A 116 21.62 -44.54 5.82
N GLU A 117 20.68 -44.78 4.91
CA GLU A 117 19.60 -43.86 4.57
C GLU A 117 18.30 -44.29 5.25
N LEU A 118 17.68 -43.41 6.03
CA LEU A 118 16.34 -43.63 6.59
C LEU A 118 15.28 -43.25 5.57
N LYS A 119 14.53 -44.24 5.06
CA LYS A 119 13.33 -44.01 4.26
C LYS A 119 12.10 -43.97 5.15
N LEU A 120 11.45 -42.81 5.16
CA LEU A 120 10.20 -42.59 5.88
C LEU A 120 8.99 -43.10 5.08
N PRO A 121 7.94 -43.59 5.77
CA PRO A 121 6.69 -43.96 5.13
C PRO A 121 5.98 -42.74 4.50
N THR A 122 5.18 -42.99 3.47
CA THR A 122 4.36 -41.95 2.82
C THR A 122 2.98 -41.82 3.44
N SER A 123 2.49 -42.88 4.07
CA SER A 123 1.18 -42.92 4.74
C SER A 123 1.30 -43.41 6.17
N THR A 124 0.40 -42.95 7.04
CA THR A 124 0.32 -43.43 8.42
C THR A 124 0.03 -44.93 8.46
N GLY A 125 0.79 -45.66 9.27
CA GLY A 125 0.66 -47.12 9.43
C GLY A 125 1.61 -47.94 8.55
N GLU A 126 2.29 -47.32 7.58
CA GLU A 126 3.37 -47.96 6.83
C GLU A 126 4.66 -48.03 7.66
N LYS A 127 5.55 -48.96 7.29
CA LYS A 127 6.86 -49.12 7.94
C LYS A 127 7.90 -48.20 7.30
N GLY A 128 8.78 -47.63 8.12
CA GLY A 128 10.04 -47.03 7.67
C GLY A 128 11.19 -48.03 7.68
N TYR A 129 12.23 -47.76 6.90
CA TYR A 129 13.36 -48.67 6.73
C TYR A 129 14.69 -47.90 6.74
N PHE A 130 15.71 -48.47 7.39
CA PHE A 130 17.10 -48.05 7.20
C PHE A 130 17.72 -48.90 6.08
N LEU A 131 18.23 -48.25 5.04
CA LEU A 131 18.88 -48.89 3.91
C LEU A 131 20.38 -48.60 3.96
N ARG A 132 21.19 -49.65 4.00
CA ARG A 132 22.65 -49.50 3.91
C ARG A 132 23.01 -48.92 2.54
N LYS A 133 23.89 -47.94 2.52
CA LYS A 133 24.57 -47.46 1.32
C LYS A 133 25.94 -48.09 1.29
N ASP A 134 26.23 -48.79 0.20
CA ASP A 134 27.59 -49.18 -0.13
C ASP A 134 28.15 -48.04 -0.99
N ASP A 135 29.25 -47.43 -0.54
CA ASP A 135 30.01 -46.46 -1.32
C ASP A 135 30.70 -47.12 -2.52
#